data_AF-A0A963L257-F1
#
_entry.id   AF-A0A963L257-F1
#
_cell.length_a   1.000
_cell.length_b   1.000
_cell.length_c   1.000
_cell.angle_alpha   90.00
_cell.angle_beta   90.00
_cell.angle_gamma   90.00
#
_symmetry.space_group_name_H-M   'P 1'
#
loop_
_entity.id
_entity.type
_entity.pdbx_description
1 polymer ?
#
loop_
_entity_poly.entity_id
_entity_poly.type
_entity_poly.pdbx_seq_one_letter_code
_entity_poly.pdbx_strand_id
1 'polypeptide(L)'
;GWIACSWDEPELRFVHLRPMGSSQNSIYTGRMRHGYGQYFMGTGFPFMAASALSRVTQKPYVLGSAAMLWGWLKAAIQRKPRYENPEFRKFLRAYHRRVLLVGKARAIRELMGRA
;
A
#
# COMPACT_ATOMS: atom_id res chain seq x y z
N GLY A 1 -15.40 18.82 19.82
CA GLY A 1 -15.13 19.19 18.41
C GLY A 1 -16.07 18.42 17.51
N TRP A 2 -16.14 18.78 16.22
CA TRP A 2 -16.96 18.07 15.24
C TRP A 2 -16.30 16.75 14.82
N ILE A 3 -17.08 15.69 14.69
CA ILE A 3 -16.64 14.38 14.22
C ILE A 3 -17.38 14.12 12.90
N ALA A 4 -16.63 13.91 11.81
CA ALA A 4 -17.23 13.50 10.56
C ALA A 4 -17.87 12.11 10.74
N CYS A 5 -19.15 11.99 10.39
CA CYS A 5 -19.89 10.73 10.41
C CYS A 5 -20.44 10.41 9.01
N SER A 6 -20.61 9.13 8.74
CA SER A 6 -21.30 8.61 7.56
C SER A 6 -22.35 7.62 8.01
N TRP A 7 -23.54 7.66 7.41
CA TRP A 7 -24.60 6.67 7.60
C TRP A 7 -24.80 5.88 6.30
N ASP A 8 -25.19 4.61 6.43
CA ASP A 8 -25.43 3.72 5.30
C ASP A 8 -26.91 3.77 4.92
N GLU A 9 -27.23 4.61 3.93
CA GLU A 9 -28.58 4.78 3.38
C GLU A 9 -28.75 3.91 2.13
N PRO A 10 -29.64 2.88 2.13
CA PRO A 10 -29.79 1.97 1.01
C PRO A 10 -30.06 2.64 -0.34
N GLU A 11 -30.81 3.73 -0.38
CA GLU A 11 -31.15 4.48 -1.59
C GLU A 11 -29.96 5.24 -2.20
N LEU A 12 -28.94 5.56 -1.39
CA LEU A 12 -27.73 6.26 -1.83
C LEU A 12 -26.61 5.29 -2.26
N ARG A 13 -26.82 3.97 -2.17
CA ARG A 13 -25.81 2.99 -2.57
C ARG A 13 -25.69 2.94 -4.09
N PHE A 14 -24.47 3.16 -4.60
CA PHE A 14 -24.15 2.95 -6.00
C PHE A 14 -22.96 2.01 -6.16
N VAL A 15 -22.97 1.23 -7.24
CA VAL A 15 -21.86 0.32 -7.55
C VAL A 15 -20.81 1.08 -8.34
N HIS A 16 -19.64 1.30 -7.74
CA HIS A 16 -18.50 1.88 -8.44
C HIS A 16 -17.86 0.83 -9.37
N LEU A 17 -18.20 0.88 -10.66
CA LEU A 17 -17.71 -0.08 -11.66
C LEU A 17 -16.25 0.12 -12.06
N ARG A 18 -15.67 1.30 -11.80
CA ARG A 18 -14.28 1.58 -12.16
C ARG A 18 -13.34 0.85 -11.19
N PRO A 19 -12.38 0.06 -11.69
CA PRO A 19 -11.37 -0.55 -10.85
C PRO A 19 -10.55 0.49 -10.07
N MET A 20 -10.38 0.27 -8.77
CA MET A 20 -9.57 1.15 -7.93
C MET A 20 -8.15 1.32 -8.48
N GLY A 21 -7.75 2.58 -8.66
CA GLY A 21 -6.43 2.95 -9.18
C GLY A 21 -6.34 3.06 -10.70
N SER A 22 -7.40 2.79 -11.47
CA SER A 22 -7.37 2.90 -12.94
C SER A 22 -7.72 4.30 -13.50
N SER A 23 -7.81 5.33 -12.64
CA SER A 23 -8.25 6.67 -13.06
C SER A 23 -7.28 7.41 -13.96
N GLN A 24 -5.99 7.07 -13.92
CA GLN A 24 -4.96 7.70 -14.72
C GLN A 24 -4.42 6.71 -15.75
N ASN A 25 -4.85 6.87 -17.01
CA ASN A 25 -4.45 6.10 -18.20
C ASN A 25 -4.81 4.60 -18.18
N SER A 26 -4.41 3.86 -17.14
CA SER A 26 -4.67 2.43 -17.03
C SER A 26 -4.55 1.94 -15.58
N ILE A 27 -5.07 0.73 -15.32
CA ILE A 27 -4.85 0.05 -14.04
C ILE A 27 -3.36 -0.22 -13.77
N TYR A 28 -2.55 -0.49 -14.81
CA TYR A 28 -1.12 -0.76 -14.66
C TYR A 28 -0.35 0.49 -14.21
N THR A 29 -0.69 1.65 -14.78
CA THR A 29 -0.18 2.95 -14.33
C THR A 29 -0.51 3.17 -12.86
N GLY A 30 -1.74 2.86 -12.45
CA GLY A 30 -2.16 2.87 -11.05
C GLY A 30 -1.32 1.96 -10.15
N ARG A 31 -1.07 0.72 -10.58
CA ARG A 31 -0.26 -0.25 -9.83
C ARG A 31 1.20 0.20 -9.72
N MET A 32 1.81 0.67 -10.80
CA MET A 32 3.17 1.23 -10.77
C MET A 32 3.26 2.43 -9.82
N ARG A 33 2.26 3.32 -9.86
CA ARG A 33 2.17 4.47 -8.94
C ARG A 33 2.03 4.02 -7.48
N HIS A 34 1.30 2.95 -7.22
CA HIS A 34 1.24 2.35 -5.88
C HIS A 34 2.63 1.88 -5.41
N GLY A 35 3.37 1.17 -6.27
CA GLY A 35 4.74 0.75 -5.99
C GLY A 35 5.68 1.92 -5.71
N TYR A 36 5.61 2.97 -6.55
CA TYR A 36 6.34 4.22 -6.33
C TYR A 36 5.97 4.87 -5.00
N GLY A 37 4.68 4.95 -4.65
CA GLY A 37 4.22 5.49 -3.38
C GLY A 37 4.80 4.73 -2.18
N GLN A 38 4.86 3.39 -2.25
CA GLN A 38 5.51 2.58 -1.21
C GLN A 38 7.01 2.88 -1.09
N TYR A 39 7.70 3.01 -2.22
CA TYR A 39 9.10 3.41 -2.23
C TYR A 39 9.29 4.78 -1.58
N PHE A 40 8.47 5.76 -1.97
CA PHE A 40 8.48 7.12 -1.41
C PHE A 40 8.27 7.09 0.10
N MET A 41 7.27 6.39 0.62
CA MET A 41 7.04 6.27 2.07
C MET A 41 8.18 5.58 2.84
N GLY A 42 9.13 4.94 2.14
CA GLY A 42 10.28 4.28 2.73
C GLY A 42 10.08 2.80 3.05
N THR A 43 9.04 2.19 2.48
CA THR A 43 8.77 0.75 2.56
C THR A 43 9.95 -0.06 2.01
N GLY A 44 10.41 -1.04 2.78
CA GLY A 44 11.48 -1.95 2.38
C GLY A 44 11.03 -3.00 1.37
N PHE A 45 11.99 -3.51 0.59
CA PHE A 45 11.73 -4.50 -0.47
C PHE A 45 10.99 -5.76 0.00
N PRO A 46 11.34 -6.41 1.13
CA PRO A 46 10.66 -7.65 1.54
C PRO A 46 9.15 -7.47 1.75
N PHE A 47 8.75 -6.34 2.34
CA PHE A 47 7.34 -6.03 2.55
C PHE A 47 6.63 -5.72 1.23
N MET A 48 7.32 -5.02 0.32
CA MET A 48 6.79 -4.73 -1.02
C MET A 48 6.58 -6.02 -1.83
N ALA A 49 7.55 -6.94 -1.80
CA ALA A 49 7.47 -8.23 -2.48
C ALA A 49 6.33 -9.09 -1.92
N ALA A 50 6.21 -9.20 -0.59
CA ALA A 50 5.09 -9.91 0.03
C ALA A 50 3.73 -9.26 -0.29
N SER A 51 3.68 -7.92 -0.31
CA SER A 51 2.49 -7.18 -0.71
C SER A 51 2.10 -7.44 -2.16
N ALA A 52 3.06 -7.53 -3.07
CA ALA A 52 2.82 -7.91 -4.47
C ALA A 52 2.34 -9.36 -4.58
N LEU A 53 2.98 -10.29 -3.88
CA LEU A 53 2.63 -11.71 -3.90
C LEU A 53 1.21 -11.93 -3.38
N SER A 54 0.81 -11.26 -2.30
CA SER A 54 -0.55 -11.36 -1.74
C SER A 54 -1.66 -10.89 -2.69
N ARG A 55 -1.31 -10.26 -3.82
CA ARG A 55 -2.25 -9.68 -4.79
C ARG A 55 -2.21 -10.36 -6.15
N VAL A 56 -1.44 -11.43 -6.34
CA VAL A 56 -1.31 -12.10 -7.65
C VAL A 56 -2.65 -12.65 -8.16
N THR A 57 -3.54 -13.04 -7.25
CA THR A 57 -4.91 -13.51 -7.53
C THR A 57 -5.92 -12.37 -7.69
N GLN A 58 -5.50 -11.10 -7.60
CA GLN A 58 -6.38 -9.94 -7.81
C GLN A 58 -6.21 -9.43 -9.25
N LYS A 59 -7.33 -9.10 -9.91
CA LYS A 59 -7.29 -8.51 -11.26
C LYS A 59 -6.51 -7.16 -11.25
N PRO A 60 -5.63 -6.89 -12.24
CA PRO A 60 -5.23 -7.77 -13.33
C PRO A 60 -4.22 -8.81 -12.81
N TYR A 61 -4.59 -10.09 -12.89
CA TYR A 61 -3.85 -11.18 -12.27
C TYR A 61 -2.38 -11.14 -12.66
N VAL A 62 -1.50 -11.40 -11.70
CA VAL A 62 -0.03 -11.44 -11.85
C VAL A 62 0.59 -10.13 -12.36
N LEU A 63 0.20 -9.65 -13.55
CA LEU A 63 0.65 -8.42 -14.18
C LEU A 63 0.41 -7.19 -13.31
N GLY A 64 -0.68 -7.12 -12.55
CA GLY A 64 -0.93 -6.05 -11.61
C GLY A 64 0.08 -6.01 -10.46
N SER A 65 0.41 -7.18 -9.93
CA SER A 65 1.46 -7.34 -8.91
C SER A 65 2.85 -7.06 -9.47
N ALA A 66 3.14 -7.52 -10.69
CA ALA A 66 4.40 -7.23 -11.39
C ALA A 66 4.56 -5.74 -11.66
N ALA A 67 3.53 -5.05 -12.17
CA ALA A 67 3.53 -3.61 -12.38
C ALA A 67 3.74 -2.85 -11.06
N MET A 68 3.13 -3.31 -9.97
CA MET A 68 3.33 -2.71 -8.65
C MET A 68 4.76 -2.87 -8.15
N LEU A 69 5.34 -4.07 -8.26
CA LEU A 69 6.74 -4.31 -7.88
C LEU A 69 7.70 -3.51 -8.77
N TRP A 70 7.42 -3.42 -10.06
CA TRP A 70 8.19 -2.63 -11.02
C TRP A 70 8.21 -1.14 -10.68
N GLY A 71 7.07 -0.57 -10.27
CA GLY A 71 7.01 0.82 -9.80
C GLY A 71 7.95 1.10 -8.64
N TRP A 72 8.07 0.17 -7.69
CA TRP A 72 9.02 0.27 -6.58
C TRP A 72 10.48 0.11 -7.04
N LEU A 73 10.76 -0.92 -7.85
CA LEU A 73 12.11 -1.22 -8.36
C LEU A 73 12.66 -0.08 -9.21
N LYS A 74 11.86 0.44 -10.15
CA LYS A 74 12.23 1.58 -10.99
C LYS A 74 12.60 2.79 -10.13
N ALA A 75 11.83 3.10 -9.10
CA ALA A 75 12.10 4.20 -8.19
C ALA A 75 13.38 4.00 -7.38
N ALA A 76 13.65 2.76 -6.96
CA ALA A 76 14.88 2.39 -6.25
C ALA A 76 16.12 2.48 -7.13
N ILE A 77 16.06 1.97 -8.36
CA ILE A 77 17.15 2.06 -9.34
C ILE A 77 17.46 3.53 -9.65
N GLN A 78 16.42 4.34 -9.84
CA GLN A 78 16.55 5.78 -10.08
C GLN A 78 16.90 6.59 -8.83
N ARG A 79 17.03 5.95 -7.67
CA ARG A 79 17.29 6.58 -6.36
C ARG A 79 16.39 7.80 -6.12
N LYS A 80 15.10 7.66 -6.44
CA LYS A 80 14.11 8.73 -6.25
C LYS A 80 14.11 9.18 -4.77
N PRO A 81 13.74 10.45 -4.50
CA PRO A 81 13.60 10.92 -3.13
C PRO A 81 12.58 10.07 -2.39
N ARG A 82 12.81 9.93 -1.09
CA ARG A 82 11.90 9.27 -0.16
C ARG A 82 11.38 10.30 0.83
N TYR A 83 10.35 9.93 1.57
CA TYR A 83 9.82 10.74 2.66
C TYR A 83 10.93 11.12 3.62
N GLU A 84 11.01 12.41 3.90
CA GLU A 84 12.22 13.04 4.43
C GLU A 84 12.53 12.54 5.84
N ASN A 85 11.49 12.38 6.68
CA ASN A 85 11.62 11.98 8.08
C ASN A 85 12.24 10.56 8.22
N PRO A 86 13.48 10.43 8.72
CA PRO A 86 14.14 9.14 8.89
C PRO A 86 13.52 8.28 10.01
N GLU A 87 13.06 8.90 11.09
CA GLU A 87 12.43 8.21 12.23
C GLU A 87 11.11 7.57 11.81
N PHE A 88 10.30 8.29 11.02
CA PHE A 88 9.10 7.72 10.42
C PHE A 88 9.43 6.47 9.57
N ARG A 89 10.46 6.56 8.72
CA ARG A 89 10.86 5.44 7.86
C ARG A 89 11.38 4.25 8.69
N LYS A 90 12.10 4.50 9.77
CA LYS A 90 12.60 3.48 10.71
C LYS A 90 11.42 2.77 11.40
N PHE A 91 10.48 3.55 11.92
CA PHE A 91 9.24 3.06 12.51
C PHE A 91 8.44 2.21 11.53
N LEU A 92 8.19 2.73 10.32
CA LEU A 92 7.43 2.04 9.29
C LEU A 92 8.05 0.68 8.94
N ARG A 93 9.38 0.63 8.78
CA ARG A 93 10.09 -0.63 8.50
C ARG A 93 10.02 -1.61 9.66
N ALA A 94 10.10 -1.15 10.91
CA ALA A 94 9.95 -2.01 12.08
C ALA A 94 8.55 -2.60 12.16
N TYR A 95 7.52 -1.78 11.95
CA TYR A 95 6.14 -2.22 11.86
C TYR A 95 5.93 -3.23 10.72
N HIS A 96 6.42 -2.95 9.51
CA HIS A 96 6.32 -3.87 8.37
C HIS A 96 7.00 -5.22 8.63
N ARG A 97 8.18 -5.24 9.26
CA ARG A 97 8.80 -6.51 9.68
C ARG A 97 7.89 -7.27 10.63
N ARG A 98 7.26 -6.58 11.60
CA ARG A 98 6.35 -7.24 12.53
C ARG A 98 5.12 -7.80 11.81
N VAL A 99 4.54 -7.05 10.88
CA VAL A 99 3.40 -7.51 10.05
C VAL A 99 3.75 -8.77 9.27
N LEU A 100 4.96 -8.88 8.70
CA LEU A 100 5.38 -10.09 7.98
C LEU A 100 5.52 -11.31 8.89
N LEU A 101 5.90 -11.10 10.16
CA LEU A 101 6.12 -12.19 11.11
C LEU A 101 4.83 -12.68 11.78
N VAL A 102 3.92 -11.76 12.15
CA VAL A 102 2.75 -12.11 12.98
C VAL A 102 1.40 -11.70 12.39
N GLY A 103 1.41 -11.15 11.18
CA GLY A 103 0.21 -10.62 10.54
C GLY A 103 -0.18 -9.23 11.05
N LYS A 104 -0.97 -8.54 10.22
CA LYS A 104 -1.36 -7.14 10.45
C LYS A 104 -2.15 -6.93 11.74
N ALA A 105 -3.14 -7.78 12.02
CA ALA A 105 -4.02 -7.63 13.17
C ALA A 105 -3.26 -7.70 14.51
N ARG A 106 -2.37 -8.70 14.66
CA ARG A 106 -1.55 -8.84 15.87
C ARG A 106 -0.51 -7.73 15.99
N ALA A 107 0.15 -7.36 14.88
CA ALA A 107 1.11 -6.26 14.87
C ALA A 107 0.49 -4.93 15.33
N ILE A 108 -0.76 -4.64 14.93
CA ILE A 108 -1.49 -3.44 15.36
C ILE A 108 -1.82 -3.50 16.85
N ARG A 109 -2.32 -4.63 17.36
CA ARG A 109 -2.60 -4.77 18.80
C ARG A 109 -1.36 -4.55 19.67
N GLU A 110 -0.23 -5.13 19.25
CA GLU A 110 1.04 -4.95 19.97
C GLU A 110 1.56 -3.51 19.90
N LEU A 111 1.26 -2.78 18.80
CA LEU A 111 1.61 -1.37 18.68
C LEU A 111 0.73 -0.49 19.58
N MET A 112 -0.59 -0.74 19.58
CA MET A 112 -1.55 0.00 20.38
C MET A 112 -1.41 -0.28 21.88
N GLY A 113 -1.03 -1.50 22.28
CA GLY A 113 -0.74 -1.84 23.68
C GLY A 113 0.62 -1.35 24.18
N ARG A 114 1.42 -0.68 23.34
CA ARG A 114 2.70 -0.05 23.69
C ARG A 114 2.62 1.48 23.75
N ALA A 115 1.50 2.07 23.33
CA ALA A 115 1.23 3.50 23.36
C ALA A 115 0.45 3.85 24.63
#